data_AF-A0AAP4B8D6-F1
#
_entry.id   AF-A0AAP4B8D6-F1
#
_cell.length_a   1.000
_cell.length_b   1.000
_cell.length_c   1.000
_cell.angle_alpha   90.00
_cell.angle_beta   90.00
_cell.angle_gamma   90.00
#
_symmetry.space_group_name_H-M   'P 1'
#
loop_
_entity.id
_entity.type
_entity.pdbx_description
1 polymer ?
#
loop_
_entity_poly.entity_id
_entity_poly.type
_entity_poly.pdbx_seq_one_letter_code
_entity_poly.pdbx_strand_id
1 'polypeptide(L)'
;MKAMKKVLVVLLVLAMILMAVFLAGRYGWKLAGFRACQGAGITSVEVSEKAVHITGFYPGSFPEGFCGCYSEERDGKLYVGFRFSALFGSFETGDFDIMIPVKGEINEVILKTRMNETSLWNALTGSVSRSERRYAAMESTGFGSTAFL
;
A
#
# COMPACT_ATOMS: atom_id res chain seq x y z
N MET A 1 37.52 33.50 -6.48
CA MET A 1 36.46 33.41 -5.44
C MET A 1 35.05 33.81 -5.92
N LYS A 2 34.85 34.86 -6.73
CA LYS A 2 33.51 35.28 -7.20
C LYS A 2 32.80 34.23 -8.07
N ALA A 3 33.52 33.57 -8.99
CA ALA A 3 32.97 32.53 -9.84
C ALA A 3 32.58 31.26 -9.06
N MET A 4 33.42 30.80 -8.12
CA MET A 4 33.11 29.66 -7.26
C MET A 4 31.86 29.90 -6.39
N LYS A 5 31.68 31.11 -5.85
CA LYS A 5 30.45 31.48 -5.11
C LYS A 5 29.22 31.40 -6.01
N LYS A 6 29.30 31.86 -7.27
CA LYS A 6 28.19 31.75 -8.23
C LYS A 6 27.87 30.29 -8.58
N VAL A 7 28.88 29.46 -8.82
CA VAL A 7 28.69 28.02 -9.09
C VAL A 7 28.05 27.32 -7.90
N LEU A 8 28.50 27.60 -6.67
CA LEU A 8 27.91 27.04 -5.47
C LEU A 8 26.45 27.47 -5.29
N VAL A 9 26.12 28.74 -5.55
CA VAL A 9 24.73 29.22 -5.48
C VAL A 9 23.86 28.52 -6.53
N VAL A 10 24.34 28.39 -7.78
CA VAL A 10 23.59 27.69 -8.84
C VAL A 10 23.36 26.22 -8.48
N LEU A 11 24.39 25.54 -7.93
CA LEU A 11 24.27 24.16 -7.49
C LEU A 11 23.27 24.00 -6.35
N LEU A 12 23.28 24.91 -5.37
CA LEU A 12 22.33 24.92 -4.26
C LEU A 12 20.89 25.15 -4.74
N VAL A 13 20.69 26.09 -5.66
CA VAL A 13 19.37 26.34 -6.25
C VAL A 13 18.87 25.11 -7.00
N LEU A 14 19.73 24.48 -7.80
CA LEU A 14 19.37 23.25 -8.50
C LEU A 14 19.02 22.11 -7.52
N ALA A 15 19.81 21.93 -6.46
CA ALA A 15 19.53 20.94 -5.43
C ALA A 15 18.19 21.20 -4.73
N MET A 16 17.88 22.46 -4.43
CA MET A 16 16.59 22.87 -3.85
C MET A 16 15.42 22.57 -4.79
N ILE A 17 15.58 22.83 -6.09
CA ILE A 17 14.55 22.52 -7.10
C ILE A 17 14.33 21.01 -7.19
N LEU A 18 15.40 20.21 -7.25
CA LEU A 18 15.30 18.76 -7.30
C LEU A 18 14.63 18.19 -6.05
N MET A 19 14.97 18.70 -4.86
CA MET A 19 14.30 18.32 -3.61
C MET A 19 12.82 18.68 -3.63
N ALA A 20 12.44 19.86 -4.12
CA ALA A 20 11.04 20.25 -4.23
C ALA A 20 10.25 19.32 -5.17
N VAL A 21 10.81 18.98 -6.33
CA VAL A 21 10.22 18.04 -7.27
C VAL A 21 10.10 16.64 -6.66
N PHE A 22 11.13 16.18 -5.96
CA PHE A 22 11.12 14.89 -5.27
C PHE A 22 10.02 14.82 -4.19
N LEU A 23 9.91 15.85 -3.35
CA LEU A 23 8.85 15.93 -2.34
C LEU A 23 7.45 15.98 -2.96
N ALA A 24 7.29 16.72 -4.05
CA ALA A 24 6.02 16.78 -4.79
C ALA A 24 5.64 15.41 -5.38
N GLY A 25 6.59 14.67 -5.96
CA GLY A 25 6.34 13.30 -6.43
C GLY A 25 6.03 12.34 -5.28
N ARG A 26 6.80 12.44 -4.18
CA ARG A 26 6.73 11.55 -3.02
C ARG A 26 5.45 11.72 -2.20
N TYR A 27 4.92 12.94 -2.10
CA TYR A 27 3.79 13.26 -1.22
C TYR A 27 2.60 13.92 -1.92
N GLY A 28 2.79 14.51 -3.10
CA GLY A 28 1.73 15.23 -3.82
C GLY A 28 0.56 14.32 -4.24
N TRP A 29 0.79 13.01 -4.34
CA TRP A 29 -0.28 12.04 -4.61
C TRP A 29 -1.35 12.00 -3.50
N LYS A 30 -1.04 12.40 -2.26
CA LYS A 30 -2.02 12.45 -1.16
C LYS A 30 -3.19 13.41 -1.47
N LEU A 31 -2.97 14.44 -2.31
CA LEU A 31 -4.02 15.37 -2.72
C LEU A 31 -5.10 14.72 -3.62
N ALA A 32 -4.75 13.64 -4.32
CA ALA A 32 -5.69 12.88 -5.14
C ALA A 32 -6.46 11.82 -4.32
N GLY A 33 -6.09 11.60 -3.04
CA GLY A 33 -6.67 10.59 -2.17
C GLY A 33 -6.64 9.19 -2.79
N PHE A 34 -7.76 8.46 -2.67
CA PHE A 34 -7.89 7.09 -3.19
C PHE A 34 -7.73 6.94 -4.71
N ARG A 35 -7.83 8.02 -5.50
CA ARG A 35 -7.65 7.94 -6.96
C ARG A 35 -6.20 7.66 -7.37
N ALA A 36 -5.25 8.00 -6.51
CA ALA A 36 -3.85 7.68 -6.71
C ALA A 36 -3.47 6.30 -6.13
N CYS A 37 -4.37 5.65 -5.39
CA CYS A 37 -4.09 4.37 -4.75
C CYS A 37 -4.17 3.20 -5.74
N GLN A 38 -3.19 2.31 -5.62
CA GLN A 38 -3.05 1.07 -6.39
C GLN A 38 -3.44 -0.14 -5.52
N GLY A 39 -3.60 -1.30 -6.16
CA GLY A 39 -3.80 -2.55 -5.44
C GLY A 39 -2.53 -2.95 -4.68
N ALA A 40 -2.72 -3.61 -3.54
CA ALA A 40 -1.66 -4.18 -2.72
C ALA A 40 -1.99 -5.65 -2.41
N GLY A 41 -0.97 -6.50 -2.30
CA GLY A 41 -1.10 -7.80 -1.68
C GLY A 41 -1.10 -7.63 -0.17
N ILE A 42 -2.04 -8.26 0.53
CA ILE A 42 -2.18 -8.15 1.99
C ILE A 42 -1.81 -9.48 2.61
N THR A 43 -0.93 -9.44 3.60
CA THR A 43 -0.41 -10.63 4.31
C THR A 43 -1.12 -10.82 5.64
N SER A 44 -1.24 -9.76 6.44
CA SER A 44 -2.02 -9.78 7.69
C SER A 44 -2.73 -8.46 7.92
N VAL A 45 -3.85 -8.55 8.64
CA VAL A 45 -4.59 -7.39 9.16
C VAL A 45 -4.92 -7.68 10.61
N GLU A 46 -4.35 -6.90 11.52
CA GLU A 46 -4.62 -6.98 12.94
C GLU A 46 -5.34 -5.69 13.37
N VAL A 47 -6.56 -5.83 13.86
CA VAL A 47 -7.37 -4.71 14.33
C VAL A 47 -7.27 -4.66 15.85
N SER A 48 -6.66 -3.60 16.37
CA SER A 48 -6.66 -3.25 17.78
C SER A 48 -7.65 -2.12 18.04
N GLU A 49 -8.05 -1.93 19.31
CA GLU A 49 -9.01 -0.88 19.71
C GLU A 49 -8.62 0.54 19.27
N LYS A 50 -7.31 0.81 19.13
CA LYS A 50 -6.77 2.16 18.85
C LYS A 50 -5.99 2.25 17.54
N ALA A 51 -5.70 1.12 16.91
CA ALA A 51 -4.91 1.09 15.68
C ALA A 51 -5.20 -0.16 14.85
N VAL A 52 -5.08 -0.02 13.54
CA VAL A 52 -5.11 -1.15 12.61
C VAL A 52 -3.71 -1.34 12.05
N HIS A 53 -3.16 -2.53 12.28
CA HIS A 53 -1.89 -2.95 11.76
C HIS A 53 -2.12 -3.74 10.47
N ILE A 54 -1.43 -3.36 9.41
CA ILE A 54 -1.56 -3.99 8.09
C ILE A 54 -0.16 -4.27 7.56
N THR A 55 0.08 -5.53 7.25
CA THR A 55 1.28 -5.95 6.54
C THR A 55 0.92 -6.41 5.13
N GLY A 56 1.79 -6.11 4.18
CA GLY A 56 1.54 -6.46 2.79
C GLY A 56 2.74 -6.18 1.90
N PHE A 57 2.53 -6.39 0.60
CA PHE A 57 3.56 -6.30 -0.42
C PHE A 57 3.00 -5.77 -1.74
N TYR A 58 3.90 -5.36 -2.63
CA TYR A 58 3.53 -4.96 -3.98
C TYR A 58 3.23 -6.19 -4.87
N PRO A 59 2.02 -6.32 -5.45
CA PRO A 59 1.61 -7.55 -6.15
C PRO A 59 2.18 -7.69 -7.58
N GLY A 60 3.01 -6.75 -8.04
CA GLY A 60 3.57 -6.74 -9.40
C GLY A 60 4.96 -7.39 -9.50
N SER A 61 5.28 -7.94 -10.67
CA SER A 61 6.56 -8.61 -10.94
C SER A 61 7.79 -7.68 -10.91
N PHE A 62 7.57 -6.37 -11.06
CA PHE A 62 8.61 -5.35 -10.90
C PHE A 62 8.39 -4.64 -9.57
N PRO A 63 9.29 -4.78 -8.59
CA PRO A 63 9.09 -4.19 -7.27
C PRO A 63 9.02 -2.67 -7.38
N GLU A 64 7.88 -2.09 -7.03
CA GLU A 64 7.73 -0.65 -6.84
C GLU A 64 7.85 -0.32 -5.36
N GLY A 65 8.60 0.72 -5.04
CA GLY A 65 8.82 1.11 -3.66
C GLY A 65 7.58 1.66 -2.98
N PHE A 66 7.44 1.43 -1.67
CA PHE A 66 6.30 1.92 -0.93
C PHE A 66 6.36 3.45 -0.74
N CYS A 67 5.33 4.15 -1.21
CA CYS A 67 5.17 5.59 -1.00
C CYS A 67 4.29 5.91 0.22
N GLY A 68 3.48 5.00 0.71
CA GLY A 68 2.65 5.26 1.89
C GLY A 68 1.21 4.87 1.69
N CYS A 69 0.44 5.12 2.75
CA CYS A 69 -0.99 4.86 2.80
C CYS A 69 -1.80 6.15 2.87
N TYR A 70 -3.02 6.06 2.37
CA TYR A 70 -4.09 7.02 2.59
C TYR A 70 -5.21 6.28 3.30
N SER A 71 -5.62 6.76 4.46
CA SER A 71 -6.68 6.15 5.27
C SER A 71 -7.80 7.13 5.52
N GLU A 72 -9.03 6.62 5.52
CA GLU A 72 -10.23 7.40 5.84
C GLU A 72 -11.20 6.52 6.63
N GLU A 73 -11.63 7.02 7.79
CA GLU A 73 -12.62 6.36 8.66
C GLU A 73 -14.01 6.91 8.34
N ARG A 74 -14.96 6.02 8.00
CA ARG A 74 -16.36 6.38 7.73
C ARG A 74 -17.29 5.30 8.27
N ASP A 75 -18.25 5.69 9.10
CA ASP A 75 -19.32 4.81 9.61
C ASP A 75 -18.81 3.49 10.22
N GLY A 76 -17.71 3.54 10.98
CA GLY A 76 -17.08 2.35 11.58
C GLY A 76 -16.34 1.45 10.57
N LYS A 77 -16.11 1.93 9.35
CA LYS A 77 -15.29 1.28 8.32
C LYS A 77 -14.00 2.06 8.10
N LEU A 78 -12.89 1.35 8.02
CA LEU A 78 -11.60 1.92 7.67
C LEU A 78 -11.30 1.66 6.20
N TYR A 79 -11.32 2.71 5.39
CA TYR A 79 -10.87 2.66 4.00
C TYR A 79 -9.38 2.93 3.94
N VAL A 80 -8.61 2.01 3.38
CA VAL A 80 -7.16 2.13 3.25
C VAL A 80 -6.77 1.98 1.79
N GLY A 81 -5.96 2.89 1.29
CA GLY A 81 -5.37 2.81 -0.04
C GLY A 81 -3.86 2.92 0.04
N PHE A 82 -3.16 2.14 -0.78
CA PHE A 82 -1.70 2.11 -0.81
C PHE A 82 -1.18 2.74 -2.11
N ARG A 83 -0.03 3.41 -2.02
CA ARG A 83 0.67 3.95 -3.19
C ARG A 83 2.06 3.36 -3.26
N PHE A 84 2.43 2.91 -4.46
CA PHE A 84 3.77 2.48 -4.79
C PHE A 84 4.35 3.37 -5.88
N SER A 85 5.68 3.48 -5.95
CA SER A 85 6.34 4.17 -7.06
C SER A 85 7.75 3.63 -7.24
N ALA A 86 8.12 3.33 -8.49
CA ALA A 86 9.48 2.96 -8.84
C ALA A 86 10.51 4.10 -8.64
N LEU A 87 10.09 5.36 -8.76
CA LEU A 87 10.99 6.53 -8.73
C LEU A 87 10.99 7.26 -7.38
N PHE A 88 9.87 7.21 -6.67
CA PHE A 88 9.67 7.94 -5.41
C PHE A 88 9.27 7.01 -4.26
N GLY A 89 9.38 5.69 -4.42
CA GLY A 89 9.12 4.72 -3.36
C GLY A 89 10.37 4.41 -2.54
N SER A 90 10.20 3.76 -1.39
CA SER A 90 11.31 3.14 -0.67
C SER A 90 11.98 2.07 -1.55
N PHE A 91 13.32 1.99 -1.56
CA PHE A 91 14.05 1.04 -2.41
C PHE A 91 13.86 -0.44 -2.00
N GLU A 92 13.25 -0.70 -0.83
CA GLU A 92 12.93 -2.04 -0.34
C GLU A 92 11.63 -2.53 -0.96
N THR A 93 11.74 -3.47 -1.92
CA THR A 93 10.83 -4.51 -2.45
C THR A 93 9.31 -4.26 -2.56
N GLY A 94 8.79 -3.10 -2.16
CA GLY A 94 7.36 -2.83 -2.05
C GLY A 94 6.69 -3.46 -0.83
N ASP A 95 7.45 -4.10 0.05
CA ASP A 95 6.94 -4.62 1.32
C ASP A 95 6.65 -3.47 2.28
N PHE A 96 5.55 -3.57 3.01
CA PHE A 96 5.17 -2.55 3.97
C PHE A 96 4.59 -3.18 5.23
N ASP A 97 4.95 -2.54 6.33
CA ASP A 97 4.38 -2.73 7.65
C ASP A 97 3.91 -1.35 8.10
N ILE A 98 2.59 -1.19 8.26
CA ILE A 98 2.01 0.07 8.69
C ILE A 98 1.06 -0.10 9.86
N MET A 99 1.05 0.92 10.71
CA MET A 99 0.09 1.08 11.78
C MET A 99 -0.74 2.34 11.54
N ILE A 100 -2.05 2.16 11.39
CA ILE A 100 -3.00 3.25 11.14
C ILE A 100 -3.74 3.52 12.46
N PRO A 101 -3.53 4.68 13.11
CA PRO A 101 -4.31 5.03 14.29
C PRO A 101 -5.78 5.26 13.90
N VAL A 102 -6.70 4.72 14.70
CA VAL A 102 -8.16 4.87 14.50
C VAL A 102 -8.78 5.54 15.71
N LYS A 103 -9.87 6.29 15.51
CA LYS A 103 -10.51 7.05 16.59
C LYS A 103 -11.70 6.30 17.19
N GLY A 104 -12.41 5.53 16.36
CA GLY A 104 -13.54 4.70 16.77
C GLY A 104 -13.28 3.22 16.61
N GLU A 105 -14.26 2.42 17.02
CA GLU A 105 -14.28 0.98 16.82
C GLU A 105 -14.49 0.66 15.34
N ILE A 106 -13.58 -0.14 14.77
CA ILE A 106 -13.61 -0.52 13.36
C ILE A 106 -14.26 -1.88 13.21
N ASN A 107 -15.35 -1.93 12.47
CA ASN A 107 -16.08 -3.15 12.15
C ASN A 107 -15.60 -3.80 10.84
N GLU A 108 -15.04 -3.00 9.93
CA GLU A 108 -14.61 -3.46 8.61
C GLU A 108 -13.39 -2.67 8.11
N VAL A 109 -12.40 -3.38 7.55
CA VAL A 109 -11.24 -2.78 6.88
C VAL A 109 -11.35 -3.05 5.39
N ILE A 110 -11.36 -1.99 4.58
CA ILE A 110 -11.57 -2.06 3.14
C ILE A 110 -10.36 -1.49 2.42
N LEU A 111 -9.75 -2.30 1.55
CA LEU A 111 -8.77 -1.84 0.57
C LEU A 111 -9.51 -1.07 -0.53
N LYS A 112 -9.21 0.23 -0.66
CA LYS A 112 -9.79 1.10 -1.68
C LYS A 112 -8.72 1.56 -2.65
N THR A 113 -8.98 1.24 -3.92
CA THR A 113 -8.18 1.68 -5.07
C THR A 113 -9.01 2.64 -5.92
N ARG A 114 -8.42 3.18 -6.99
CA ARG A 114 -9.16 4.02 -7.94
C ARG A 114 -10.40 3.33 -8.53
N MET A 115 -10.33 2.02 -8.78
CA MET A 115 -11.31 1.28 -9.58
C MET A 115 -12.06 0.21 -8.79
N ASN A 116 -11.59 -0.13 -7.59
CA ASN A 116 -12.12 -1.27 -6.86
C ASN A 116 -12.02 -1.07 -5.34
N GLU A 117 -12.97 -1.69 -4.64
CA GLU A 117 -13.00 -1.81 -3.19
C GLU A 117 -13.01 -3.28 -2.82
N THR A 118 -12.19 -3.68 -1.85
CA THR A 118 -12.07 -5.08 -1.43
C THR A 118 -12.02 -5.14 0.08
N SER A 119 -12.96 -5.87 0.68
CA SER A 119 -12.98 -6.09 2.13
C SER A 119 -11.81 -7.00 2.53
N LEU A 120 -10.94 -6.48 3.39
CA LEU A 120 -9.77 -7.19 3.90
C LEU A 120 -10.08 -7.92 5.21
N TRP A 121 -10.87 -7.28 6.07
CA TRP A 121 -11.20 -7.79 7.39
C TRP A 121 -12.59 -7.32 7.82
N ASN A 122 -13.29 -8.18 8.55
CA ASN A 122 -14.60 -7.88 9.13
C ASN A 122 -14.70 -8.52 10.53
N ALA A 123 -15.18 -7.74 11.50
CA ALA A 123 -15.32 -8.12 12.90
C ALA A 123 -16.26 -9.33 13.10
N LEU A 124 -17.28 -9.48 12.25
CA LEU A 124 -18.25 -10.57 12.35
C LEU A 124 -17.71 -11.92 11.89
N THR A 125 -16.72 -11.93 11.00
CA THR A 125 -16.21 -13.16 10.38
C THR A 125 -14.81 -13.55 10.82
N GLY A 126 -14.10 -12.70 11.59
CA GLY A 126 -12.80 -13.05 12.15
C GLY A 126 -11.81 -13.57 11.09
N SER A 127 -11.31 -12.64 10.26
CA SER A 127 -10.31 -12.85 9.19
C SER A 127 -10.66 -13.86 8.07
N VAL A 128 -9.82 -13.85 7.03
CA VAL A 128 -9.87 -14.60 5.75
C VAL A 128 -10.71 -13.94 4.65
N SER A 129 -10.10 -12.93 4.01
CA SER A 129 -10.49 -12.51 2.67
C SER A 129 -10.37 -13.67 1.67
N ARG A 130 -11.33 -13.76 0.77
CA ARG A 130 -11.63 -14.82 -0.22
C ARG A 130 -10.50 -15.23 -1.18
N SER A 131 -9.33 -14.59 -1.13
CA SER A 131 -8.20 -14.87 -2.04
C SER A 131 -7.55 -16.23 -1.79
N GLU A 132 -7.46 -16.70 -0.54
CA GLU A 132 -6.89 -18.02 -0.22
C GLU A 132 -7.76 -19.19 -0.73
N ARG A 133 -9.09 -18.99 -0.87
CA ARG A 133 -9.97 -20.04 -1.42
C ARG A 133 -9.71 -20.34 -2.90
N ARG A 134 -9.15 -19.40 -3.67
CA ARG A 134 -8.81 -19.67 -5.08
C ARG A 134 -7.50 -20.45 -5.23
N TYR A 135 -6.54 -20.27 -4.33
CA TYR A 135 -5.28 -21.01 -4.38
C TYR A 135 -5.44 -22.43 -3.79
N ALA A 136 -6.16 -22.58 -2.66
CA ALA A 136 -6.42 -23.89 -2.08
C ALA A 136 -7.32 -24.80 -2.94
N ALA A 137 -8.29 -24.24 -3.68
CA ALA A 137 -9.13 -25.02 -4.61
C ALA A 137 -8.37 -25.51 -5.86
N MET A 138 -7.30 -24.80 -6.25
CA MET A 138 -6.48 -25.17 -7.39
C MET A 138 -5.48 -26.28 -7.04
N GLU A 139 -5.06 -26.37 -5.78
CA GLU A 139 -4.22 -27.48 -5.28
C GLU A 139 -5.01 -28.78 -5.08
N SER A 140 -6.29 -28.70 -4.71
CA SER A 140 -7.14 -29.90 -4.51
C SER A 140 -7.63 -30.58 -5.80
N THR A 141 -7.46 -29.95 -6.97
CA THR A 141 -7.86 -30.53 -8.27
C THR A 141 -6.70 -31.11 -9.07
N GLY A 142 -5.46 -31.05 -8.55
CA GLY A 142 -4.24 -31.51 -9.21
C GLY A 142 -3.67 -32.84 -8.72
N PHE A 143 -4.34 -33.56 -7.80
CA PHE A 143 -3.81 -34.82 -7.26
C PHE A 143 -4.91 -35.88 -7.14
N GLY A 144 -5.14 -36.61 -8.24
CA GLY A 144 -6.00 -37.78 -8.22
C GLY A 144 -6.51 -38.22 -9.59
N SER A 145 -5.63 -38.66 -10.49
CA SER A 145 -5.92 -39.83 -11.34
C SER A 145 -4.71 -40.27 -12.16
N THR A 146 -3.81 -41.04 -11.55
CA THR A 146 -2.95 -41.99 -12.25
C THR A 146 -2.94 -43.29 -11.47
N ALA A 147 -4.00 -44.10 -11.60
CA ALA A 147 -3.95 -45.53 -11.27
C ALA A 147 -5.12 -46.28 -11.94
N PHE A 148 -4.77 -47.31 -12.73
CA PHE A 148 -5.62 -48.40 -13.27
C PHE A 148 -6.68 -47.98 -14.33
N LEU A 149 -6.73 -48.51 -15.56
CA LEU A 149 -6.37 -49.81 -16.16
C LEU A 149 -5.89 -49.61 -17.61
#